data_AF-A0A1Y3NKX6-F1
#
_entry.id   AF-A0A1Y3NKX6-F1
#
_cell.length_a   1.000
_cell.length_b   1.000
_cell.length_c   1.000
_cell.angle_alpha   90.00
_cell.angle_beta   90.00
_cell.angle_gamma   90.00
#
_symmetry.space_group_name_H-M   'P 1'
#
loop_
_entity.id
_entity.type
_entity.pdbx_description
1 polymer ?
#
loop_
_entity_poly.entity_id
_entity_poly.type
_entity_poly.pdbx_seq_one_letter_code
_entity_poly.pdbx_strand_id
1 'polypeptide(L)' 'MESIDSTNTSTVAETSHKDVNPNGEPLYCICRQISYGNMIACDNQKNCPHEWFHYECVGLVEPPKGSWYCPDCRKTIKC' A
#
# COMPACT_ATOMS: atom_id res chain seq x y z
N MET A 1 26.86 -30.44 12.42
CA MET A 1 25.64 -29.83 11.82
C MET A 1 25.54 -28.45 12.45
N GLU A 2 26.27 -27.48 11.91
CA GLU A 2 26.34 -26.13 12.47
C GLU A 2 25.02 -25.42 12.24
N SER A 3 24.37 -25.07 13.35
CA SER A 3 23.13 -24.30 13.37
C SER A 3 23.48 -22.84 13.09
N ILE A 4 23.21 -22.39 11.88
CA ILE A 4 23.19 -20.96 11.56
C ILE A 4 22.00 -20.30 12.25
N ASP A 5 22.19 -19.81 13.47
CA ASP A 5 21.35 -18.71 13.95
C ASP A 5 21.85 -17.44 13.29
N SER A 6 21.27 -17.13 12.13
CA SER A 6 21.39 -15.83 11.50
C SER A 6 20.12 -15.05 11.74
N THR A 7 19.71 -14.93 13.00
CA THR A 7 18.65 -13.97 13.36
C THR A 7 19.32 -12.60 13.49
N ASN A 8 19.62 -12.00 12.34
CA ASN A 8 19.87 -10.57 12.25
C ASN A 8 18.54 -9.86 12.53
N THR A 9 18.15 -9.84 13.80
CA THR A 9 16.92 -9.21 14.30
C THR A 9 17.18 -7.72 14.38
N SER A 10 17.21 -7.09 13.22
CA SER A 10 16.88 -5.68 13.13
C SER A 10 15.38 -5.59 13.33
N THR A 11 15.00 -5.06 14.49
CA THR A 11 13.65 -4.69 14.89
C THR A 11 12.81 -4.18 13.71
N VAL A 12 11.97 -5.03 13.13
CA VAL A 12 10.84 -4.59 12.31
C VAL A 12 9.60 -5.22 12.91
N ALA A 13 8.77 -4.36 13.50
CA ALA A 13 7.54 -4.72 14.15
C ALA A 13 6.70 -5.61 13.22
N GLU A 14 6.21 -6.71 13.79
CA GLU A 14 5.22 -7.59 13.20
C GLU A 14 4.01 -6.78 12.72
N THR A 15 3.87 -6.57 11.41
CA THR A 15 2.60 -6.17 10.80
C THR A 15 2.53 -6.62 9.33
N SER A 16 1.83 -7.74 9.11
CA SER A 16 1.13 -8.15 7.89
C SER A 16 1.76 -7.77 6.54
N HIS A 17 2.53 -8.70 5.94
CA HIS A 17 2.85 -8.80 4.49
C HIS A 17 2.64 -7.52 3.65
N LYS A 18 3.43 -6.47 3.87
CA LYS A 18 3.53 -5.35 2.92
C LYS A 18 4.85 -5.48 2.17
N ASP A 19 4.81 -5.29 0.86
CA ASP A 19 6.04 -5.24 0.06
C ASP A 19 6.90 -4.08 0.58
N VAL A 20 8.15 -4.36 0.93
CA VAL A 20 9.08 -3.38 1.49
C VAL A 20 10.23 -3.17 0.50
N ASN A 21 10.67 -1.93 0.34
CA ASN A 21 11.84 -1.63 -0.49
C ASN A 21 13.16 -2.07 0.22
N PRO A 22 14.32 -2.02 -0.45
CA PRO A 22 15.61 -2.37 0.15
C PRO A 22 16.01 -1.50 1.36
N ASN A 23 15.37 -0.33 1.53
CA ASN A 23 15.62 0.59 2.64
C ASN A 23 14.73 0.30 3.86
N GLY A 24 13.87 -0.72 3.80
CA GLY A 24 12.94 -1.03 4.89
C GLY A 24 11.64 -0.20 4.86
N GLU A 25 11.35 0.51 3.76
CA GLU A 25 10.16 1.35 3.66
C GLU A 25 8.99 0.61 2.98
N PRO A 26 7.76 0.70 3.52
CA PRO A 26 6.60 0.03 2.95
C PRO A 26 6.20 0.65 1.60
N LEU A 27 5.89 -0.20 0.64
CA LEU A 27 5.45 0.18 -0.70
C LEU A 27 3.93 0.18 -0.79
N TYR A 28 3.42 1.22 -1.44
CA TYR A 28 1.99 1.47 -1.66
C TYR A 28 1.71 1.74 -3.13
N CYS A 29 0.43 1.95 -3.44
CA CYS A 29 -0.09 2.26 -4.77
C CYS A 29 0.21 1.17 -5.82
N ILE A 30 -0.40 1.30 -6.99
CA ILE A 30 -0.12 0.45 -8.15
C ILE A 30 1.31 0.64 -8.69
N CYS A 31 1.96 1.76 -8.37
CA CYS A 31 3.34 2.03 -8.78
C CYS A 31 4.38 1.34 -7.89
N ARG A 32 3.96 0.70 -6.78
CA ARG A 32 4.84 0.06 -5.78
C ARG A 32 5.95 1.00 -5.33
N GLN A 33 5.57 2.21 -4.93
CA GLN A 33 6.49 3.22 -4.40
C GLN A 33 6.12 3.57 -2.96
N ILE A 34 7.06 4.18 -2.24
CA ILE A 34 6.82 4.66 -0.88
C ILE A 34 5.71 5.71 -0.84
N SER A 35 5.22 6.00 0.36
CA SER A 35 4.28 7.12 0.53
C SER A 35 4.99 8.45 0.28
N TYR A 36 4.53 9.22 -0.70
CA TYR A 36 5.04 10.56 -0.99
C TYR A 36 3.93 11.48 -1.50
N GLY A 37 4.10 12.79 -1.30
CA GLY A 37 3.15 13.79 -1.80
C GLY A 37 1.72 13.56 -1.31
N ASN A 38 0.75 13.80 -2.20
CA ASN A 38 -0.68 13.62 -1.90
C ASN A 38 -1.12 12.19 -2.14
N MET A 39 -1.68 11.57 -1.10
CA MET A 39 -2.19 10.21 -1.15
C MET A 39 -3.65 10.13 -0.72
N ILE A 40 -4.35 9.14 -1.25
CA ILE A 40 -5.74 8.82 -0.91
C ILE A 40 -5.89 7.35 -0.53
N ALA A 41 -6.71 7.10 0.49
CA ALA A 41 -7.09 5.75 0.86
C ALA A 41 -8.33 5.30 0.07
N CYS A 42 -8.34 4.05 -0.38
CA CYS A 42 -9.50 3.40 -0.95
C CYS A 42 -10.43 2.97 0.19
N ASP A 43 -11.71 3.34 0.11
CA ASP A 43 -12.70 2.96 1.13
C ASP A 43 -13.01 1.46 1.14
N ASN A 44 -12.63 0.72 0.10
CA ASN A 44 -12.78 -0.72 0.05
C ASN A 44 -11.61 -1.44 0.74
N GLN A 45 -11.33 -1.13 2.01
CA GLN A 45 -10.17 -1.65 2.76
C GLN A 45 -10.14 -3.18 2.82
N LYS A 46 -11.30 -3.85 2.85
CA LYS A 46 -11.37 -5.31 2.97
C LYS A 46 -10.88 -6.07 1.73
N ASN A 47 -10.97 -5.45 0.55
CA ASN A 47 -10.70 -6.11 -0.72
C ASN A 47 -9.71 -5.32 -1.60
N CYS A 48 -9.17 -4.21 -1.09
CA CYS A 48 -8.18 -3.42 -1.80
C CYS A 48 -6.76 -3.93 -1.48
N PRO A 49 -5.97 -4.37 -2.47
CA PRO A 49 -4.63 -4.92 -2.23
C PRO A 49 -3.61 -3.89 -1.75
N HIS A 50 -3.79 -2.61 -2.11
CA HIS A 50 -2.81 -1.56 -1.83
C HIS A 50 -3.28 -0.53 -0.80
N GLU A 51 -4.60 -0.37 -0.65
CA GLU A 51 -5.30 0.58 0.23
C GLU A 51 -4.99 2.07 -0.01
N TRP A 52 -3.76 2.44 -0.38
CA TRP A 52 -3.26 3.80 -0.53
C TRP A 52 -2.72 4.05 -1.93
N PHE A 53 -3.04 5.22 -2.49
CA PHE A 53 -2.69 5.58 -3.86
C PHE A 53 -2.25 7.04 -3.96
N HIS A 54 -1.24 7.31 -4.78
CA HIS A 54 -0.83 8.69 -5.10
C HIS A 54 -1.81 9.34 -6.04
N TYR A 55 -2.07 10.63 -5.84
CA TYR A 55 -3.01 11.41 -6.66
C TYR A 55 -2.67 11.33 -8.15
N GLU A 56 -1.40 11.51 -8.49
CA GLU A 56 -0.90 11.44 -9.86
C GLU A 56 -1.10 10.06 -10.50
N CYS A 57 -0.92 8.98 -9.72
CA CYS A 57 -1.09 7.62 -10.21
C CYS A 57 -2.56 7.26 -10.52
N VAL A 58 -3.51 7.94 -9.89
CA VAL A 58 -4.96 7.72 -10.10
C VAL A 58 -5.66 8.89 -10.78
N GLY A 59 -4.91 9.87 -11.28
CA GLY A 59 -5.45 11.05 -11.98
C GLY A 59 -6.30 11.97 -11.09
N LEU A 60 -6.04 12.01 -9.78
CA LEU A 60 -6.64 12.99 -8.88
C LEU A 60 -5.77 14.25 -8.85
N VAL A 61 -6.43 15.40 -8.81
CA VAL A 61 -5.77 16.70 -8.60
C VAL A 61 -6.16 17.27 -7.25
N GLU A 62 -7.37 16.98 -6.79
CA GLU A 62 -7.93 17.46 -5.53
C GLU A 62 -8.53 16.29 -4.73
N PRO A 63 -8.62 16.42 -3.40
CA PRO A 63 -9.28 15.43 -2.56
C PRO A 63 -10.76 15.29 -2.96
N PRO A 64 -11.24 14.08 -3.27
CA PRO A 64 -12.63 13.85 -3.58
C PRO A 64 -13.51 14.10 -2.35
N LYS A 65 -14.71 14.62 -2.57
CA LYS A 65 -15.69 14.82 -1.51
C LYS A 65 -16.41 13.49 -1.24
N GLY A 66 -16.12 12.90 -0.08
CA GLY A 66 -16.75 11.65 0.36
C GLY A 66 -15.96 10.42 -0.08
N SER A 67 -16.68 9.33 -0.38
CA SER A 67 -16.06 8.04 -0.58
C SER A 67 -15.33 7.89 -1.90
N TRP A 68 -14.10 7.37 -1.84
CA TRP A 68 -13.29 7.12 -3.02
C TRP A 68 -12.82 5.67 -3.08
N TYR A 69 -12.96 5.11 -4.28
CA TYR A 69 -12.54 3.75 -4.59
C TYR A 69 -11.42 3.78 -5.63
N CYS A 70 -10.43 2.90 -5.50
CA CYS A 70 -9.37 2.77 -6.48
C CYS A 70 -9.90 2.14 -7.80
N PRO A 71 -9.16 2.28 -8.92
CA PRO A 71 -9.58 1.77 -10.22
C PRO A 71 -9.93 0.28 -10.24
N ASP A 72 -9.29 -0.52 -9.40
CA ASP A 72 -9.57 -1.97 -9.30
C ASP A 72 -10.83 -2.24 -8.48
N CYS A 73 -10.98 -1.58 -7.33
CA CYS A 73 -12.18 -1.72 -6.50
C CYS A 73 -13.44 -1.23 -7.22
N ARG A 74 -13.35 -0.16 -8.03
CA ARG A 74 -14.46 0.30 -8.87
C ARG A 74 -14.94 -0.75 -9.87
N LYS A 75 -14.06 -1.62 -10.36
CA LYS A 75 -14.41 -2.71 -11.29
C LYS A 75 -15.02 -3.91 -10.56
N THR A 76 -14.63 -4.14 -9.31
CA THR A 76 -15.07 -5.29 -8.50
C THR A 76 -16.33 -5.02 -7.70
N ILE A 77 -16.69 -3.76 -7.44
CA ILE A 77 -18.01 -3.39 -6.94
C ILE A 77 -18.99 -3.58 -8.11
N LYS A 78 -19.35 -4.83 -8.36
CA LYS A 78 -20.46 -5.20 -9.25
C LYS A 78 -21.76 -4.99 -8.48
N CYS A 79 -22.71 -4.35 -9.16
CA CYS A 79 -24.08 -4.16 -8.73
C CYS A 79 -24.79 -5.48 -8.41
#